data_AF-A0A9W7AB58-F1
#
_entry.id   AF-A0A9W7AB58-F1
#
_cell.length_a   1.000
_cell.length_b   1.000
_cell.length_c   1.000
_cell.angle_alpha   90.00
_cell.angle_beta   90.00
_cell.angle_gamma   90.00
#
_symmetry.space_group_name_H-M   'P 1'
#
loop_
_entity.id
_entity.type
_entity.pdbx_description
1 polymer ?
#
loop_
_entity_poly.entity_id
_entity_poly.type
_entity_poly.pdbx_seq_one_letter_code
_entity_poly.pdbx_strand_id
1 'polypeptide(L)'
;MLLLSIFFFFMPFVVNSSSSCTPSTYYADIQSTLDSPTTPSATELDAILRSHISSPHTVIPYTSTNTDCWDALIILDADPSDADSVILIYKQTSDLIANSGLSTGWNREHVWPKSYGVGYSGPDTSDLHSLRAADWSVNSARNNRYYDDCTDTETCTIPAHSEAANDTGKKAIADTTGIFMPPASVRGDLARSIFYMATRYDGSEPNTEDLAISNCPCDTTFKMGKLRTLLQWHEGDPPSSEEIARNELLCADYQHNRNPFIDFPDLVPLIYQNDDDSACPECPDSAPEDEDADDDFFVESPVKFDPGDVVIIGFNSDAPKSLLLLALTGIPTGANFYVTDNGYLGSSFRTGEGTLKFTATADIAAGTTLTWIDGDDSSSSSFGDWAMSDSFVLSTSGDQVYVYTLSSDMSHNFVWGLQYRAGSWDDAVDVDSSTKGALPSDLSYGNFAVALTHHDNKKWDGGGLDDRLKEVYLASVVDSSRWEGSNADVYTFVSEAGAFTVDPPVTSSPTRSPTRSPTSAPTNSPTKSPTKAPSSEPAVSPTAMPTIASTNSSTNTTNSTLMSENEIDSDIDALILSSTSRLLVSPILLVLFITAISFYI
;
A
#
# COMPACT_ATOMS: atom_id res chain seq x y z
N MET A 1 29.36 -55.94 -37.61
CA MET A 1 28.31 -54.90 -37.69
C MET A 1 28.31 -54.17 -36.36
N LEU A 2 28.37 -52.83 -36.36
CA LEU A 2 28.44 -51.90 -35.21
C LEU A 2 29.09 -52.40 -33.89
N LEU A 3 30.30 -51.89 -33.62
CA LEU A 3 30.71 -51.56 -32.25
C LEU A 3 30.27 -50.11 -31.99
N LEU A 4 29.56 -49.85 -30.89
CA LEU A 4 29.04 -48.53 -30.55
C LEU A 4 29.93 -47.87 -29.50
N SER A 5 30.85 -47.01 -29.94
CA SER A 5 31.71 -46.23 -29.06
C SER A 5 30.95 -45.05 -28.45
N ILE A 6 30.62 -45.13 -27.16
CA ILE A 6 30.02 -44.01 -26.41
C ILE A 6 31.11 -43.00 -26.06
N PHE A 7 31.08 -41.82 -26.67
CA PHE A 7 31.86 -40.67 -26.25
C PHE A 7 31.19 -40.03 -25.03
N PHE A 8 31.88 -40.00 -23.89
CA PHE A 8 31.50 -39.13 -22.77
C PHE A 8 31.85 -37.69 -23.14
N PHE A 9 30.83 -36.88 -23.42
CA PHE A 9 30.99 -35.44 -23.59
C PHE A 9 31.13 -34.80 -22.21
N PHE A 10 32.36 -34.47 -21.81
CA PHE A 10 32.58 -33.59 -20.67
C PHE A 10 32.11 -32.18 -21.06
N MET A 11 30.86 -31.85 -20.73
CA MET A 11 30.50 -30.45 -20.55
C MET A 11 31.35 -29.90 -19.39
N PRO A 12 32.02 -28.75 -19.54
CA PRO A 12 32.60 -28.07 -18.41
C PRO A 12 31.44 -27.67 -17.49
N PHE A 13 31.43 -28.20 -16.27
CA PHE A 13 30.51 -27.74 -15.25
C PHE A 13 30.89 -26.29 -14.96
N VAL A 14 30.09 -25.33 -15.44
CA VAL A 14 30.21 -23.95 -15.00
C VAL A 14 29.81 -23.96 -13.54
N VAL A 15 30.81 -23.94 -12.66
CA VAL A 15 30.61 -23.63 -11.26
C VAL A 15 30.19 -22.17 -11.26
N ASN A 16 28.87 -21.92 -11.22
CA ASN A 16 28.38 -20.61 -10.81
C ASN A 16 29.06 -20.29 -9.48
N SER A 17 29.80 -19.21 -9.44
CA SER A 17 30.38 -18.70 -8.20
C SER A 17 29.22 -18.43 -7.25
N SER A 18 29.09 -19.24 -6.21
CA SER A 18 28.21 -18.91 -5.09
C SER A 18 28.59 -17.53 -4.59
N SER A 19 27.63 -16.62 -4.58
CA SER A 19 27.78 -15.29 -3.96
C SER A 19 28.28 -15.51 -2.54
N SER A 20 29.52 -15.10 -2.31
CA SER A 20 30.27 -15.55 -1.15
C SER A 20 29.93 -14.67 0.05
N CYS A 21 28.89 -15.08 0.79
CA CYS A 21 28.36 -14.41 1.98
C CYS A 21 29.38 -14.13 3.10
N THR A 22 30.65 -14.52 2.97
CA THR A 22 31.73 -14.04 3.84
C THR A 22 31.97 -12.54 3.59
N PRO A 23 31.88 -11.65 4.61
CA PRO A 23 31.97 -10.20 4.43
C PRO A 23 33.18 -9.72 3.62
N SER A 24 34.36 -10.33 3.86
CA SER A 24 35.62 -9.98 3.18
C SER A 24 35.67 -10.27 1.68
N THR A 25 34.74 -11.08 1.16
CA THR A 25 34.60 -11.37 -0.27
C THR A 25 33.35 -10.77 -0.89
N TYR A 26 32.28 -10.61 -0.08
CA TYR A 26 31.07 -9.89 -0.48
C TYR A 26 31.37 -8.40 -0.71
N TYR A 27 32.02 -7.72 0.25
CA TYR A 27 32.27 -6.27 0.25
C TYR A 27 33.70 -5.85 -0.19
N ALA A 28 34.34 -6.63 -1.07
CA ALA A 28 35.77 -6.46 -1.39
C ALA A 28 36.12 -5.14 -2.12
N ASP A 29 35.18 -4.58 -2.87
CA ASP A 29 35.27 -3.28 -3.55
C ASP A 29 34.98 -2.09 -2.62
N ILE A 30 34.07 -2.26 -1.66
CA ILE A 30 33.82 -1.29 -0.58
C ILE A 30 35.06 -1.15 0.29
N GLN A 31 35.70 -2.24 0.69
CA GLN A 31 37.00 -2.17 1.38
C GLN A 31 38.04 -1.43 0.52
N SER A 32 38.13 -1.73 -0.78
CA SER A 32 39.02 -0.99 -1.70
C SER A 32 38.65 0.48 -1.89
N THR A 33 37.42 0.89 -1.56
CA THR A 33 36.95 2.27 -1.63
C THR A 33 37.26 3.02 -0.33
N LEU A 34 37.13 2.36 0.83
CA LEU A 34 37.54 2.87 2.14
C LEU A 34 39.06 2.99 2.27
N ASP A 35 39.82 2.04 1.70
CA ASP A 35 41.29 2.04 1.66
C ASP A 35 41.88 3.10 0.71
N SER A 36 41.04 3.84 -0.02
CA SER A 36 41.45 4.87 -0.96
C SER A 36 42.06 6.10 -0.25
N PRO A 37 43.12 6.73 -0.78
CA PRO A 37 43.66 7.98 -0.23
C PRO A 37 42.72 9.20 -0.41
N THR A 38 41.57 9.02 -1.07
CA THR A 38 40.48 10.01 -1.13
C THR A 38 39.26 9.45 -0.42
N THR A 39 38.81 10.12 0.63
CA THR A 39 37.55 9.80 1.32
C THR A 39 36.39 9.80 0.31
N PRO A 40 35.60 8.72 0.18
CA PRO A 40 34.42 8.70 -0.68
C PRO A 40 33.37 9.68 -0.16
N SER A 41 32.54 10.23 -1.06
CA SER A 41 31.36 10.98 -0.62
C SER A 41 30.25 10.03 -0.14
N ALA A 42 29.36 10.54 0.72
CA ALA A 42 28.21 9.80 1.23
C ALA A 42 27.38 9.17 0.10
N THR A 43 27.14 9.92 -0.99
CA THR A 43 26.38 9.47 -2.17
C THR A 43 27.10 8.39 -2.99
N GLU A 44 28.44 8.43 -3.10
CA GLU A 44 29.19 7.36 -3.76
C GLU A 44 29.14 6.07 -2.92
N LEU A 45 29.27 6.19 -1.60
CA LEU A 45 29.25 5.06 -0.68
C LEU A 45 27.86 4.42 -0.61
N ASP A 46 26.81 5.23 -0.45
CA ASP A 46 25.39 4.84 -0.52
C ASP A 46 25.05 4.08 -1.81
N ALA A 47 25.43 4.62 -2.98
CA ALA A 47 25.15 3.99 -4.27
C ALA A 47 25.88 2.63 -4.43
N ILE A 48 27.11 2.51 -3.90
CA ILE A 48 27.83 1.23 -3.89
C ILE A 48 27.13 0.24 -2.96
N LEU A 49 26.78 0.64 -1.72
CA LEU A 49 26.05 -0.23 -0.78
C LEU A 49 24.71 -0.71 -1.37
N ARG A 50 23.90 0.20 -1.93
CA ARG A 50 22.62 -0.13 -2.59
C ARG A 50 22.81 -1.18 -3.69
N SER A 51 23.89 -1.10 -4.47
CA SER A 51 24.19 -2.06 -5.53
C SER A 51 24.54 -3.47 -5.03
N HIS A 52 25.06 -3.61 -3.81
CA HIS A 52 25.32 -4.92 -3.19
C HIS A 52 24.08 -5.49 -2.53
N ILE A 53 23.36 -4.69 -1.75
CA ILE A 53 22.20 -5.17 -0.99
C ILE A 53 20.96 -5.45 -1.84
N SER A 54 20.87 -4.87 -3.03
CA SER A 54 19.88 -5.23 -4.06
C SER A 54 20.26 -6.44 -4.92
N SER A 55 21.55 -6.81 -4.99
CA SER A 55 22.00 -7.87 -5.90
C SER A 55 23.28 -8.59 -5.42
N PRO A 56 23.20 -9.90 -5.10
CA PRO A 56 22.04 -10.78 -5.20
C PRO A 56 21.07 -10.59 -4.03
N HIS A 57 19.78 -10.39 -4.34
CA HIS A 57 18.67 -10.45 -3.37
C HIS A 57 17.67 -11.53 -3.82
N THR A 58 17.29 -12.41 -2.90
CA THR A 58 16.29 -13.47 -3.11
C THR A 58 15.07 -13.13 -2.27
N VAL A 59 13.96 -12.80 -2.94
CA VAL A 59 12.70 -12.46 -2.28
C VAL A 59 12.05 -13.74 -1.76
N ILE A 60 12.06 -13.90 -0.44
CA ILE A 60 11.28 -14.93 0.25
C ILE A 60 9.80 -14.49 0.25
N PRO A 61 8.83 -15.38 -0.02
CA PRO A 61 7.40 -15.06 0.12
C PRO A 61 7.06 -14.62 1.54
N TYR A 62 6.14 -13.66 1.71
CA TYR A 62 5.70 -13.25 3.04
C TYR A 62 5.02 -14.41 3.79
N THR A 63 4.04 -15.05 3.14
CA THR A 63 3.39 -16.31 3.58
C THR A 63 3.33 -17.28 2.40
N SER A 64 3.55 -18.59 2.62
CA SER A 64 3.43 -19.60 1.56
C SER A 64 3.18 -21.03 2.08
N THR A 65 3.23 -21.98 1.14
CA THR A 65 3.28 -23.44 1.41
C THR A 65 4.66 -24.05 1.10
N ASN A 66 5.61 -23.20 0.68
CA ASN A 66 7.05 -23.44 0.67
C ASN A 66 7.67 -22.46 1.68
N THR A 67 9.00 -22.50 1.86
CA THR A 67 9.74 -21.61 2.75
C THR A 67 9.33 -20.14 2.61
N ASP A 68 8.83 -19.56 3.70
CA ASP A 68 8.34 -18.18 3.80
C ASP A 68 9.00 -17.42 4.97
N CYS A 69 8.48 -16.23 5.30
CA CYS A 69 9.02 -15.44 6.41
C CYS A 69 8.81 -16.06 7.81
N TRP A 70 7.80 -16.93 8.04
CA TRP A 70 7.68 -17.65 9.31
C TRP A 70 8.79 -18.70 9.43
N ASP A 71 8.97 -19.54 8.40
CA ASP A 71 10.05 -20.54 8.34
C ASP A 71 11.44 -19.92 8.50
N ALA A 72 11.62 -18.68 8.03
CA ALA A 72 12.83 -17.92 8.22
C ALA A 72 13.02 -17.40 9.65
N LEU A 73 12.02 -16.73 10.23
CA LEU A 73 12.14 -16.14 11.57
C LEU A 73 12.27 -17.19 12.68
N ILE A 74 11.67 -18.38 12.49
CA ILE A 74 11.85 -19.55 13.35
C ILE A 74 13.33 -19.95 13.50
N ILE A 75 14.17 -19.67 12.50
CA ILE A 75 15.61 -19.96 12.52
C ILE A 75 16.44 -18.71 12.84
N LEU A 76 16.06 -17.55 12.28
CA LEU A 76 16.82 -16.29 12.39
C LEU A 76 16.70 -15.60 13.75
N ASP A 77 15.58 -15.78 14.46
CA ASP A 77 15.35 -15.24 15.82
C ASP A 77 15.19 -16.39 16.86
N ALA A 78 15.73 -17.59 16.59
CA ALA A 78 15.68 -18.75 17.50
C ALA A 78 16.38 -18.51 18.85
N ASP A 79 15.88 -19.14 19.94
CA ASP A 79 16.57 -19.11 21.24
C ASP A 79 17.73 -20.13 21.29
N PRO A 80 19.00 -19.69 21.47
CA PRO A 80 20.15 -20.61 21.61
C PRO A 80 20.07 -21.54 22.84
N SER A 81 19.15 -21.27 23.77
CA SER A 81 18.91 -22.02 25.00
C SER A 81 17.76 -23.04 24.88
N ASP A 82 16.84 -22.84 23.94
CA ASP A 82 15.62 -23.64 23.76
C ASP A 82 15.23 -23.75 22.28
N ALA A 83 15.51 -24.90 21.67
CA ALA A 83 15.33 -25.12 20.24
C ALA A 83 13.86 -25.19 19.76
N ASP A 84 12.89 -25.22 20.69
CA ASP A 84 11.45 -25.17 20.37
C ASP A 84 10.88 -23.73 20.49
N SER A 85 11.73 -22.70 20.68
CA SER A 85 11.34 -21.31 20.96
C SER A 85 12.11 -20.25 20.12
N VAL A 86 11.51 -19.06 19.96
CA VAL A 86 12.10 -17.85 19.36
C VAL A 86 12.17 -16.69 20.37
N ILE A 87 13.18 -15.82 20.27
CA ILE A 87 13.36 -14.63 21.12
C ILE A 87 12.60 -13.44 20.54
N LEU A 88 11.72 -12.83 21.36
CA LEU A 88 10.79 -11.81 20.91
C LEU A 88 11.33 -10.38 21.08
N ILE A 89 11.49 -9.65 19.97
CA ILE A 89 12.31 -8.43 19.85
C ILE A 89 12.04 -7.36 20.92
N TYR A 90 10.79 -7.03 21.22
CA TYR A 90 10.44 -5.98 22.20
C TYR A 90 10.15 -6.47 23.62
N LYS A 91 10.16 -7.80 23.82
CA LYS A 91 9.89 -8.49 25.08
C LYS A 91 11.17 -9.04 25.72
N GLN A 92 12.16 -9.36 24.90
CA GLN A 92 13.48 -9.89 25.32
C GLN A 92 13.37 -11.19 26.13
N THR A 93 12.32 -11.97 25.88
CA THR A 93 12.15 -13.36 26.35
C THR A 93 11.71 -14.24 25.19
N SER A 94 11.85 -15.55 25.36
CA SER A 94 11.46 -16.56 24.40
C SER A 94 9.95 -16.82 24.43
N ASP A 95 9.39 -17.25 23.30
CA ASP A 95 8.07 -17.89 23.17
C ASP A 95 8.14 -19.07 22.20
N LEU A 96 7.24 -20.04 22.34
CA LEU A 96 7.25 -21.28 21.57
C LEU A 96 7.03 -21.02 20.08
N ILE A 97 7.75 -21.75 19.22
CA ILE A 97 7.52 -21.76 17.77
C ILE A 97 6.05 -22.08 17.45
N ALA A 98 5.45 -23.01 18.21
CA ALA A 98 4.04 -23.40 18.06
C ALA A 98 3.00 -22.30 18.35
N ASN A 99 3.42 -21.16 18.90
CA ASN A 99 2.56 -19.99 19.17
C ASN A 99 2.61 -18.93 18.04
N SER A 100 3.32 -19.20 16.94
CA SER A 100 3.39 -18.33 15.76
C SER A 100 2.01 -18.00 15.20
N GLY A 101 1.70 -16.72 15.04
CA GLY A 101 0.43 -16.25 14.47
C GLY A 101 -0.75 -16.24 15.45
N LEU A 102 -0.56 -16.68 16.70
CA LEU A 102 -1.61 -16.65 17.72
C LEU A 102 -1.64 -15.30 18.44
N SER A 103 -2.83 -14.74 18.66
CA SER A 103 -3.06 -13.49 19.42
C SER A 103 -2.56 -13.50 20.88
N THR A 104 -2.16 -14.67 21.39
CA THR A 104 -1.58 -14.88 22.73
C THR A 104 -0.10 -15.31 22.68
N GLY A 105 0.52 -15.22 21.51
CA GLY A 105 1.89 -15.64 21.23
C GLY A 105 2.67 -14.55 20.50
N TRP A 106 3.21 -14.89 19.31
CA TRP A 106 4.11 -14.00 18.57
C TRP A 106 3.78 -13.86 17.08
N ASN A 107 4.27 -12.77 16.49
CA ASN A 107 4.05 -12.43 15.08
C ASN A 107 5.27 -11.81 14.40
N ARG A 108 5.09 -11.56 13.10
CA ARG A 108 6.05 -10.86 12.24
C ARG A 108 5.92 -9.36 12.51
N GLU A 109 6.96 -8.75 13.09
CA GLU A 109 7.07 -7.29 13.20
C GLU A 109 7.82 -6.72 12.00
N HIS A 110 7.22 -5.73 11.35
CA HIS A 110 7.82 -4.84 10.35
C HIS A 110 8.55 -3.70 11.07
N VAL A 111 9.86 -3.87 11.28
CA VAL A 111 10.75 -2.88 11.93
C VAL A 111 10.69 -1.53 11.24
N TRP A 112 10.41 -1.49 9.93
CA TRP A 112 9.88 -0.32 9.22
C TRP A 112 8.37 -0.48 8.91
N PRO A 113 7.46 0.35 9.48
CA PRO A 113 6.02 0.17 9.31
C PRO A 113 5.53 0.28 7.87
N LYS A 114 4.54 -0.54 7.48
CA LYS A 114 3.88 -0.48 6.16
C LYS A 114 3.23 0.87 5.87
N SER A 115 2.66 1.51 6.88
CA SER A 115 2.11 2.88 6.79
C SER A 115 3.16 3.93 6.40
N TYR A 116 4.46 3.62 6.51
CA TYR A 116 5.57 4.46 6.09
C TYR A 116 6.28 3.92 4.83
N GLY A 117 5.54 3.27 3.92
CA GLY A 117 5.98 3.03 2.55
C GLY A 117 6.48 1.62 2.23
N VAL A 118 6.60 0.73 3.22
CA VAL A 118 6.81 -0.70 2.94
C VAL A 118 5.53 -1.29 2.37
N GLY A 119 5.63 -1.90 1.20
CA GLY A 119 4.51 -2.38 0.40
C GLY A 119 3.78 -3.62 0.94
N TYR A 120 2.97 -4.18 0.05
CA TYR A 120 2.19 -5.40 0.27
C TYR A 120 2.55 -6.54 -0.71
N SER A 121 3.42 -6.28 -1.68
CA SER A 121 3.80 -7.21 -2.76
C SER A 121 5.18 -6.93 -3.36
N GLY A 122 5.99 -6.10 -2.69
CA GLY A 122 7.35 -5.75 -3.11
C GLY A 122 8.42 -6.57 -2.38
N PRO A 123 9.69 -6.51 -2.84
CA PRO A 123 10.83 -7.10 -2.14
C PRO A 123 11.08 -6.52 -0.75
N ASP A 124 10.51 -5.36 -0.43
CA ASP A 124 10.50 -4.68 0.86
C ASP A 124 9.54 -5.33 1.88
N THR A 125 8.48 -5.95 1.38
CA THR A 125 7.35 -6.45 2.16
C THR A 125 7.75 -7.67 3.00
N SER A 126 8.75 -8.41 2.54
CA SER A 126 9.25 -9.65 3.14
C SER A 126 10.75 -9.61 3.48
N ASP A 127 11.39 -8.43 3.50
CA ASP A 127 12.83 -8.36 3.80
C ASP A 127 13.13 -8.72 5.27
N LEU A 128 13.80 -9.85 5.44
CA LEU A 128 14.19 -10.44 6.72
C LEU A 128 15.23 -9.61 7.50
N HIS A 129 15.86 -8.59 6.89
CA HIS A 129 16.65 -7.58 7.62
C HIS A 129 15.77 -6.57 8.36
N SER A 130 14.47 -6.49 8.04
CA SER A 130 13.47 -5.61 8.65
C SER A 130 12.27 -6.36 9.25
N LEU A 131 12.23 -7.69 9.12
CA LEU A 131 11.32 -8.55 9.87
C LEU A 131 11.99 -9.16 11.10
N ARG A 132 11.31 -9.13 12.24
CA ARG A 132 11.69 -9.83 13.49
C ARG A 132 10.49 -10.56 14.09
N ALA A 133 10.73 -11.60 14.88
CA ALA A 133 9.71 -12.17 15.77
C ALA A 133 9.39 -11.21 16.93
N ALA A 134 8.10 -10.93 17.19
CA ALA A 134 7.66 -10.02 18.25
C ALA A 134 6.47 -10.58 19.05
N ASP A 135 6.38 -10.26 20.34
CA ASP A 135 5.18 -10.53 21.14
C ASP A 135 3.98 -9.82 20.53
N TRP A 136 2.88 -10.55 20.38
CA TRP A 136 1.68 -10.06 19.71
C TRP A 136 1.22 -8.69 20.22
N SER A 137 1.06 -8.59 21.54
CA SER A 137 0.46 -7.44 22.18
C SER A 137 1.45 -6.28 22.29
N VAL A 138 2.75 -6.58 22.35
CA VAL A 138 3.80 -5.55 22.27
C VAL A 138 3.90 -4.98 20.85
N ASN A 139 3.69 -5.79 19.80
CA ASN A 139 3.64 -5.30 18.41
C ASN A 139 2.41 -4.39 18.20
N SER A 140 1.20 -4.78 18.62
CA SER A 140 0.03 -3.86 18.57
C SER A 140 0.28 -2.57 19.35
N ALA A 141 0.94 -2.66 20.52
CA ALA A 141 1.34 -1.49 21.29
C ALA A 141 2.44 -0.62 20.64
N ARG A 142 3.25 -1.19 19.73
CA ARG A 142 4.19 -0.46 18.87
C ARG A 142 3.40 0.28 17.78
N ASN A 143 2.51 -0.40 17.07
CA ASN A 143 1.68 0.17 15.98
C ASN A 143 2.59 0.78 14.89
N ASN A 144 2.27 1.95 14.33
CA ASN A 144 3.10 2.66 13.34
C ASN A 144 4.18 3.58 13.94
N ARG A 145 4.34 3.60 15.28
CA ARG A 145 5.07 4.67 15.98
C ARG A 145 6.54 4.71 15.60
N TYR A 146 7.04 5.91 15.33
CA TYR A 146 8.42 6.12 14.89
C TYR A 146 9.42 6.00 16.03
N TYR A 147 10.64 5.59 15.71
CA TYR A 147 11.70 5.44 16.70
C TYR A 147 12.22 6.79 17.21
N ASP A 148 12.13 6.98 18.53
CA ASP A 148 12.73 8.08 19.28
C ASP A 148 12.82 7.74 20.78
N ASP A 149 13.55 8.52 21.58
CA ASP A 149 13.74 8.27 23.01
C ASP A 149 12.55 8.78 23.85
N CYS A 150 11.77 7.85 24.42
CA CYS A 150 10.64 8.17 25.28
C CYS A 150 11.11 8.47 26.73
N THR A 151 11.61 9.67 26.95
CA THR A 151 12.24 10.10 28.22
C THR A 151 11.35 10.92 29.15
N ASP A 152 10.21 11.41 28.67
CA ASP A 152 9.26 12.22 29.46
C ASP A 152 8.32 11.34 30.29
N THR A 153 8.56 11.25 31.60
CA THR A 153 7.76 10.45 32.54
C THR A 153 6.32 10.95 32.74
N GLU A 154 5.94 12.12 32.25
CA GLU A 154 4.56 12.61 32.32
C GLU A 154 3.72 12.17 31.10
N THR A 155 4.35 11.80 29.98
CA THR A 155 3.65 11.42 28.73
C THR A 155 4.07 10.08 28.12
N CYS A 156 5.17 9.46 28.57
CA CYS A 156 5.60 8.13 28.15
C CYS A 156 4.99 7.02 29.00
N THR A 157 4.39 6.02 28.35
CA THR A 157 3.97 4.76 28.94
C THR A 157 5.14 3.78 28.91
N ILE A 158 5.65 3.40 30.08
CA ILE A 158 6.77 2.46 30.26
C ILE A 158 6.38 1.45 31.37
N PRO A 159 6.35 0.13 31.11
CA PRO A 159 6.58 -0.51 29.81
C PRO A 159 5.46 -0.23 28.80
N ALA A 160 5.78 -0.22 27.50
CA ALA A 160 4.85 0.11 26.41
C ALA A 160 3.62 -0.81 26.31
N HIS A 161 3.78 -2.05 26.77
CA HIS A 161 2.71 -3.01 27.05
C HIS A 161 3.09 -3.86 28.27
N SER A 162 2.13 -4.55 28.89
CA SER A 162 2.38 -5.41 30.06
C SER A 162 3.35 -6.56 29.79
N GLU A 163 3.37 -7.07 28.55
CA GLU A 163 4.29 -8.11 28.07
C GLU A 163 5.60 -7.56 27.48
N ALA A 164 5.83 -6.24 27.48
CA ALA A 164 7.06 -5.66 26.94
C ALA A 164 8.21 -5.68 27.96
N ALA A 165 9.45 -5.57 27.49
CA ALA A 165 10.58 -5.34 28.40
C ALA A 165 10.37 -4.06 29.22
N ASN A 166 10.88 -4.05 30.46
CA ASN A 166 10.59 -3.00 31.46
C ASN A 166 11.07 -1.59 31.06
N ASP A 167 11.95 -1.48 30.06
CA ASP A 167 12.50 -0.24 29.52
C ASP A 167 12.01 0.09 28.10
N THR A 168 11.13 -0.73 27.51
CA THR A 168 10.40 -0.42 26.29
C THR A 168 9.35 0.67 26.57
N GLY A 169 9.39 1.81 25.88
CA GLY A 169 8.45 2.92 26.08
C GLY A 169 7.63 3.27 24.84
N LYS A 170 6.43 3.81 25.04
CA LYS A 170 5.65 4.43 23.96
C LYS A 170 5.02 5.75 24.39
N LYS A 171 4.80 6.66 23.43
CA LYS A 171 4.05 7.92 23.61
C LYS A 171 3.18 8.17 22.37
N ALA A 172 1.93 8.55 22.59
CA ALA A 172 1.11 9.14 21.53
C ALA A 172 1.49 10.62 21.33
N ILE A 173 1.41 11.10 20.09
CA ILE A 173 1.61 12.52 19.75
C ILE A 173 0.33 13.05 19.11
N ALA A 174 -0.19 12.35 18.11
CA ALA A 174 -1.58 12.48 17.64
C ALA A 174 -2.17 11.06 17.50
N ASP A 175 -3.46 10.93 17.19
CA ASP A 175 -4.16 9.63 17.21
C ASP A 175 -3.49 8.57 16.32
N THR A 176 -2.96 9.00 15.17
CA THR A 176 -2.26 8.17 14.19
C THR A 176 -0.73 8.28 14.22
N THR A 177 -0.12 8.98 15.20
CA THR A 177 1.35 9.13 15.27
C THR A 177 1.90 9.12 16.69
N GLY A 178 3.14 8.64 16.87
CA GLY A 178 3.77 8.63 18.18
C GLY A 178 5.21 8.13 18.17
N ILE A 179 5.79 8.07 19.35
CA ILE A 179 7.14 7.57 19.61
C ILE A 179 7.07 6.14 20.14
N PHE A 180 7.98 5.29 19.66
CA PHE A 180 8.32 4.02 20.27
C PHE A 180 9.82 3.96 20.61
N MET A 181 10.12 3.55 21.83
CA MET A 181 11.46 3.37 22.36
C MET A 181 11.63 1.88 22.70
N PRO A 182 12.40 1.09 21.93
CA PRO A 182 12.56 -0.33 22.14
C PRO A 182 13.48 -0.64 23.36
N PRO A 183 13.59 -1.91 23.79
CA PRO A 183 14.52 -2.29 24.85
C PRO A 183 15.96 -1.88 24.51
N ALA A 184 16.73 -1.43 25.49
CA ALA A 184 18.08 -0.89 25.28
C ALA A 184 19.08 -1.90 24.71
N SER A 185 18.80 -3.20 24.79
CA SER A 185 19.61 -4.31 24.27
C SER A 185 19.43 -4.64 22.78
N VAL A 186 18.53 -3.93 22.08
CA VAL A 186 18.28 -4.10 20.64
C VAL A 186 18.06 -2.75 19.92
N ARG A 187 18.52 -1.65 20.51
CA ARG A 187 18.37 -0.31 19.94
C ARG A 187 19.27 -0.12 18.72
N GLY A 188 20.46 -0.70 18.76
CA GLY A 188 21.41 -0.74 17.66
C GLY A 188 20.95 -1.65 16.54
N ASP A 189 20.49 -2.87 16.86
CA ASP A 189 19.86 -3.81 15.92
C ASP A 189 18.81 -3.09 15.06
N LEU A 190 17.84 -2.46 15.72
CA LEU A 190 16.71 -1.79 15.07
C LEU A 190 17.16 -0.55 14.29
N ALA A 191 18.17 0.19 14.79
CA ALA A 191 18.77 1.29 14.05
C ALA A 191 19.45 0.81 12.76
N ARG A 192 20.23 -0.28 12.82
CA ARG A 192 20.90 -0.89 11.66
C ARG A 192 19.92 -1.48 10.65
N SER A 193 18.78 -2.02 11.08
CA SER A 193 17.66 -2.38 10.19
C SER A 193 17.06 -1.16 9.49
N ILE A 194 16.86 -0.04 10.19
CA ILE A 194 16.31 1.19 9.59
C ILE A 194 17.30 1.86 8.61
N PHE A 195 18.59 1.94 8.96
CA PHE A 195 19.63 2.40 8.04
C PHE A 195 19.72 1.50 6.79
N TYR A 196 19.60 0.17 6.97
CA TYR A 196 19.52 -0.76 5.84
C TYR A 196 18.33 -0.49 4.93
N MET A 197 17.10 -0.38 5.46
CA MET A 197 15.90 -0.17 4.65
C MET A 197 16.00 1.12 3.82
N ALA A 198 16.46 2.22 4.42
CA ALA A 198 16.64 3.49 3.74
C ALA A 198 17.83 3.51 2.75
N THR A 199 18.78 2.58 2.86
CA THR A 199 19.80 2.36 1.82
C THR A 199 19.26 1.45 0.71
N ARG A 200 18.44 0.45 1.06
CA ARG A 200 17.98 -0.63 0.18
C ARG A 200 16.88 -0.20 -0.80
N TYR A 201 15.96 0.66 -0.38
CA TYR A 201 14.73 0.99 -1.14
C TYR A 201 14.65 2.49 -1.45
N ASP A 202 14.99 2.85 -2.69
CA ASP A 202 14.97 4.21 -3.25
C ASP A 202 13.82 4.40 -4.27
N GLY A 203 12.79 3.55 -4.21
CA GLY A 203 11.68 3.51 -5.16
C GLY A 203 12.06 3.11 -6.60
N SER A 204 13.29 2.66 -6.86
CA SER A 204 13.71 2.25 -8.21
C SER A 204 13.28 0.83 -8.60
N GLU A 205 12.92 -0.01 -7.63
CA GLU A 205 12.43 -1.37 -7.84
C GLU A 205 10.89 -1.45 -7.88
N PRO A 206 10.29 -2.34 -8.70
CA PRO A 206 8.85 -2.49 -8.77
C PRO A 206 8.20 -2.79 -7.41
N ASN A 207 7.09 -2.14 -7.13
CA ASN A 207 6.32 -2.25 -5.88
C ASN A 207 7.09 -1.82 -4.61
N THR A 208 8.07 -0.92 -4.74
CA THR A 208 8.78 -0.30 -3.60
C THR A 208 8.70 1.22 -3.66
N GLU A 209 8.80 1.88 -2.50
CA GLU A 209 8.85 3.34 -2.38
C GLU A 209 10.25 3.85 -2.00
N ASP A 210 10.45 5.18 -2.06
CA ASP A 210 11.66 5.87 -1.58
C ASP A 210 11.62 6.00 -0.05
N LEU A 211 12.24 5.05 0.65
CA LEU A 211 12.24 4.95 2.11
C LEU A 211 13.33 5.84 2.71
N ALA A 212 12.97 6.87 3.47
CA ALA A 212 13.93 7.84 3.99
C ALA A 212 13.86 8.04 5.51
N ILE A 213 14.99 8.37 6.14
CA ILE A 213 15.03 8.70 7.58
C ILE A 213 14.72 10.20 7.76
N SER A 214 14.07 10.60 8.86
CA SER A 214 13.74 12.01 9.11
C SER A 214 13.71 12.37 10.58
N ASN A 215 14.38 13.46 10.97
CA ASN A 215 14.19 14.06 12.31
C ASN A 215 12.73 14.57 12.51
N CYS A 216 12.01 14.83 11.42
CA CYS A 216 10.61 15.26 11.39
C CYS A 216 9.75 14.24 10.60
N PRO A 217 9.46 13.05 11.13
CA PRO A 217 8.81 11.99 10.36
C PRO A 217 7.32 12.25 10.08
N CYS A 218 6.64 13.09 10.87
CA CYS A 218 5.22 13.39 10.71
C CYS A 218 4.87 14.44 9.63
N ASP A 219 5.87 15.03 8.95
CA ASP A 219 5.69 16.08 7.92
C ASP A 219 5.88 15.55 6.47
N THR A 220 6.13 14.25 6.31
CA THR A 220 6.55 13.66 5.01
C THR A 220 6.10 12.22 4.84
N THR A 221 5.68 11.86 3.62
CA THR A 221 5.42 10.48 3.20
C THR A 221 6.68 9.61 3.31
N PHE A 222 6.48 8.35 3.69
CA PHE A 222 7.49 7.27 3.67
C PHE A 222 8.75 7.52 4.50
N LYS A 223 8.64 8.21 5.64
CA LYS A 223 9.79 8.47 6.52
C LYS A 223 9.66 7.92 7.94
N MET A 224 10.72 7.27 8.40
CA MET A 224 10.75 6.53 9.66
C MET A 224 11.94 6.91 10.55
N GLY A 225 11.65 7.12 11.84
CA GLY A 225 12.63 7.27 12.94
C GLY A 225 13.46 8.56 12.90
N LYS A 226 13.73 9.14 14.08
CA LYS A 226 14.59 10.32 14.16
C LYS A 226 16.05 9.95 13.96
N LEU A 227 16.64 10.46 12.87
CA LEU A 227 18.04 10.23 12.48
C LEU A 227 19.00 10.43 13.66
N ARG A 228 18.87 11.55 14.39
CA ARG A 228 19.71 11.86 15.55
C ARG A 228 19.64 10.78 16.64
N THR A 229 18.48 10.17 16.85
CA THR A 229 18.26 9.16 17.89
C THR A 229 18.74 7.79 17.43
N LEU A 230 18.47 7.42 16.16
CA LEU A 230 19.00 6.19 15.54
C LEU A 230 20.55 6.17 15.54
N LEU A 231 21.19 7.31 15.30
CA LEU A 231 22.65 7.44 15.39
C LEU A 231 23.19 7.25 16.82
N GLN A 232 22.48 7.76 17.84
CA GLN A 232 22.85 7.55 19.24
C GLN A 232 22.63 6.09 19.68
N TRP A 233 21.59 5.44 19.17
CA TRP A 233 21.29 4.04 19.43
C TRP A 233 22.32 3.09 18.78
N HIS A 234 22.73 3.35 17.54
CA HIS A 234 23.78 2.58 16.85
C HIS A 234 25.15 2.67 17.54
N GLU A 235 25.56 3.87 17.98
CA GLU A 235 26.79 4.09 18.74
C GLU A 235 26.72 3.48 20.17
N GLY A 236 25.55 3.54 20.80
CA GLY A 236 25.33 3.03 22.16
C GLY A 236 25.20 1.51 22.27
N ASP A 237 24.83 0.84 21.19
CA ASP A 237 24.53 -0.60 21.11
C ASP A 237 25.20 -1.22 19.86
N PRO A 238 26.53 -1.44 19.86
CA PRO A 238 27.26 -1.95 18.70
C PRO A 238 26.88 -3.39 18.31
N PRO A 239 27.21 -3.86 17.08
CA PRO A 239 26.79 -5.17 16.60
C PRO A 239 27.12 -6.34 17.54
N SER A 240 26.08 -7.11 17.88
CA SER A 240 26.17 -8.26 18.78
C SER A 240 26.63 -9.53 18.04
N SER A 241 27.13 -10.53 18.77
CA SER A 241 27.46 -11.85 18.20
C SER A 241 26.25 -12.52 17.55
N GLU A 242 25.09 -12.31 18.16
CA GLU A 242 23.78 -12.82 17.81
C GLU A 242 23.27 -12.14 16.52
N GLU A 243 23.36 -10.81 16.43
CA GLU A 243 23.02 -10.04 15.22
C GLU A 243 23.95 -10.37 14.04
N ILE A 244 25.26 -10.49 14.28
CA ILE A 244 26.23 -10.89 13.25
C ILE A 244 25.91 -12.30 12.73
N ALA A 245 25.61 -13.25 13.62
CA ALA A 245 25.23 -14.61 13.24
C ALA A 245 23.91 -14.63 12.44
N ARG A 246 22.93 -13.79 12.81
CA ARG A 246 21.67 -13.62 12.06
C ARG A 246 21.91 -13.09 10.64
N ASN A 247 22.78 -12.10 10.49
CA ASN A 247 23.19 -11.55 9.19
C ASN A 247 23.96 -12.59 8.33
N GLU A 248 24.79 -13.44 8.96
CA GLU A 248 25.44 -14.58 8.30
C GLU A 248 24.44 -15.62 7.78
N LEU A 249 23.49 -16.08 8.63
CA LEU A 249 22.47 -17.08 8.27
C LEU A 249 21.51 -16.56 7.19
N LEU A 250 21.04 -15.32 7.32
CA LEU A 250 20.12 -14.70 6.37
C LEU A 250 20.73 -14.63 4.95
N CYS A 251 22.02 -14.27 4.84
CA CYS A 251 22.71 -14.34 3.56
C CYS A 251 22.93 -15.80 3.12
N ALA A 252 23.43 -16.68 3.99
CA ALA A 252 23.80 -18.03 3.61
C ALA A 252 22.62 -18.83 3.03
N ASP A 253 21.48 -18.80 3.73
CA ASP A 253 20.40 -19.77 3.54
C ASP A 253 19.08 -19.17 3.01
N TYR A 254 18.88 -17.84 3.08
CA TYR A 254 17.60 -17.18 2.74
C TYR A 254 17.71 -16.17 1.58
N GLN A 255 18.13 -14.93 1.85
CA GLN A 255 18.02 -13.83 0.87
C GLN A 255 19.28 -13.59 0.04
N HIS A 256 20.41 -14.16 0.43
CA HIS A 256 21.72 -13.98 -0.23
C HIS A 256 22.28 -12.54 -0.25
N ASN A 257 21.64 -11.60 0.45
CA ASN A 257 22.16 -10.26 0.76
C ASN A 257 22.51 -10.11 2.25
N ARG A 258 23.37 -9.13 2.55
CA ARG A 258 23.83 -8.79 3.91
C ARG A 258 23.53 -7.34 4.26
N ASN A 259 23.30 -7.05 5.54
CA ASN A 259 23.20 -5.67 6.03
C ASN A 259 24.62 -5.12 6.33
N PRO A 260 25.11 -4.13 5.55
CA PRO A 260 26.47 -3.62 5.67
C PRO A 260 26.72 -2.86 6.98
N PHE A 261 25.68 -2.38 7.64
CA PHE A 261 25.81 -1.65 8.91
C PHE A 261 26.05 -2.57 10.12
N ILE A 262 25.80 -3.87 9.95
CA ILE A 262 26.16 -4.92 10.92
C ILE A 262 27.63 -5.34 10.72
N ASP A 263 28.04 -5.54 9.46
CA ASP A 263 29.40 -5.98 9.12
C ASP A 263 30.45 -4.85 9.22
N PHE A 264 30.04 -3.61 8.95
CA PHE A 264 30.87 -2.41 9.00
C PHE A 264 30.09 -1.24 9.64
N PRO A 265 29.90 -1.23 10.98
CA PRO A 265 29.15 -0.20 11.68
C PRO A 265 29.71 1.22 11.49
N ASP A 266 31.00 1.35 11.19
CA ASP A 266 31.68 2.63 10.85
C ASP A 266 31.12 3.31 9.58
N LEU A 267 30.38 2.59 8.73
CA LEU A 267 29.75 3.17 7.53
C LEU A 267 28.58 4.11 7.86
N VAL A 268 27.86 3.87 8.97
CA VAL A 268 26.69 4.67 9.37
C VAL A 268 27.04 6.16 9.46
N PRO A 269 28.02 6.63 10.26
CA PRO A 269 28.34 8.06 10.37
C PRO A 269 28.99 8.67 9.11
N LEU A 270 29.39 7.88 8.11
CA LEU A 270 29.89 8.40 6.82
C LEU A 270 28.73 8.80 5.88
N ILE A 271 27.66 7.99 5.86
CA ILE A 271 26.46 8.20 5.04
C ILE A 271 25.45 9.08 5.78
N TYR A 272 25.09 8.67 6.98
CA TYR A 272 24.06 9.26 7.82
C TYR A 272 24.67 10.27 8.79
N GLN A 273 24.86 11.49 8.30
CA GLN A 273 25.40 12.61 9.08
C GLN A 273 24.26 13.34 9.79
N ASN A 274 24.52 13.90 10.98
CA ASN A 274 23.52 14.70 11.69
C ASN A 274 23.24 16.01 10.94
N ASP A 275 22.12 16.05 10.21
CA ASP A 275 21.56 17.30 9.68
C ASP A 275 21.23 18.29 10.81
N ASP A 276 21.36 19.58 10.51
CA ASP A 276 21.25 20.66 11.50
C ASP A 276 19.84 20.70 12.13
N ASP A 277 19.80 20.99 13.45
CA ASP A 277 18.67 20.74 14.36
C ASP A 277 17.55 21.79 14.20
N SER A 278 17.12 21.97 12.96
CA SER A 278 16.07 22.88 12.54
C SER A 278 14.72 22.39 13.07
N ALA A 279 14.06 23.26 13.84
CA ALA A 279 12.87 22.88 14.61
C ALA A 279 11.78 22.31 13.69
N CYS A 280 11.48 21.02 13.88
CA CYS A 280 10.35 20.38 13.22
C CYS A 280 9.05 21.15 13.53
N PRO A 281 8.11 21.21 12.57
CA PRO A 281 6.75 21.58 12.92
C PRO A 281 6.22 20.61 13.99
N GLU A 282 5.43 21.12 14.93
CA GLU A 282 4.64 20.27 15.81
C GLU A 282 3.68 19.46 14.92
N CYS A 283 3.68 18.14 15.07
CA CYS A 283 2.74 17.28 14.35
C CYS A 283 1.31 17.74 14.70
N PRO A 284 0.39 17.87 13.73
CA PRO A 284 -0.93 18.43 14.02
C PRO A 284 -1.72 17.52 14.98
N ASP A 285 -2.04 18.04 16.17
CA ASP A 285 -2.88 17.42 17.23
C ASP A 285 -4.34 17.11 16.78
N SER A 286 -4.66 17.25 15.49
CA SER A 286 -5.97 16.96 14.92
C SER A 286 -5.87 16.58 13.45
N ALA A 287 -6.14 15.32 13.13
CA ALA A 287 -6.84 14.99 11.90
C ALA A 287 -8.28 15.59 11.96
N PRO A 288 -9.02 15.71 10.83
CA PRO A 288 -10.46 15.92 10.92
C PRO A 288 -11.13 14.77 11.71
N GLU A 289 -12.24 15.08 12.37
CA GLU A 289 -12.99 14.15 13.23
C GLU A 289 -13.68 13.04 12.40
N ASP A 290 -12.96 11.96 12.12
CA ASP A 290 -13.55 10.66 11.76
C ASP A 290 -13.70 9.82 13.05
N GLU A 291 -14.90 9.82 13.64
CA GLU A 291 -15.25 8.98 14.79
C GLU A 291 -15.41 7.51 14.37
N ASP A 292 -14.29 6.78 14.19
CA ASP A 292 -14.17 5.31 14.36
C ASP A 292 -12.70 4.85 14.14
N ALA A 293 -11.92 4.74 15.22
CA ALA A 293 -10.49 4.40 15.17
C ALA A 293 -10.04 3.50 16.35
N ASP A 294 -10.60 2.28 16.42
CA ASP A 294 -10.16 1.25 17.38
C ASP A 294 -9.03 0.35 16.82
N ASP A 295 -8.24 -0.24 17.72
CA ASP A 295 -6.93 -0.88 17.49
C ASP A 295 -6.99 -2.16 16.60
N ASP A 296 -6.09 -2.27 15.61
CA ASP A 296 -5.87 -3.48 14.77
C ASP A 296 -4.35 -3.55 14.43
N PHE A 297 -3.51 -4.51 14.83
CA PHE A 297 -3.66 -5.93 15.20
C PHE A 297 -3.60 -6.93 14.01
N PHE A 298 -2.56 -6.82 13.16
CA PHE A 298 -2.35 -7.71 11.99
C PHE A 298 -2.02 -9.17 12.32
N VAL A 299 -3.06 -9.95 12.68
CA VAL A 299 -3.13 -11.39 12.41
C VAL A 299 -3.15 -11.59 10.89
N GLU A 300 -2.95 -12.81 10.41
CA GLU A 300 -3.73 -13.22 9.24
C GLU A 300 -5.20 -13.38 9.66
N SER A 301 -5.80 -12.24 9.98
CA SER A 301 -7.24 -12.07 10.15
C SER A 301 -7.92 -12.55 8.86
N PRO A 302 -9.18 -13.03 8.93
CA PRO A 302 -9.98 -13.15 7.72
C PRO A 302 -9.92 -11.80 6.99
N VAL A 303 -9.63 -11.85 5.68
CA VAL A 303 -9.44 -10.67 4.83
C VAL A 303 -10.48 -9.61 5.18
N LYS A 304 -10.02 -8.48 5.73
CA LYS A 304 -10.90 -7.39 6.18
C LYS A 304 -11.42 -6.69 4.93
N PHE A 305 -12.74 -6.70 4.75
CA PHE A 305 -13.42 -5.95 3.71
C PHE A 305 -13.91 -4.66 4.34
N ASP A 306 -13.53 -3.52 3.77
CA ASP A 306 -14.01 -2.21 4.19
C ASP A 306 -15.43 -1.98 3.67
N PRO A 307 -16.21 -1.07 4.29
CA PRO A 307 -17.50 -0.68 3.78
C PRO A 307 -17.46 -0.30 2.28
N GLY A 308 -18.41 -0.87 1.52
CA GLY A 308 -18.51 -0.73 0.08
C GLY A 308 -17.53 -1.57 -0.76
N ASP A 309 -16.72 -2.47 -0.19
CA ASP A 309 -15.83 -3.35 -0.98
C ASP A 309 -16.57 -4.39 -1.84
N VAL A 310 -17.72 -4.88 -1.37
CA VAL A 310 -18.61 -5.77 -2.11
C VAL A 310 -20.04 -5.26 -1.95
N VAL A 311 -20.68 -4.92 -3.08
CA VAL A 311 -22.02 -4.31 -3.10
C VAL A 311 -22.99 -5.15 -3.93
N ILE A 312 -24.28 -5.17 -3.58
CA ILE A 312 -25.30 -5.85 -4.40
C ILE A 312 -25.77 -4.86 -5.47
N ILE A 313 -25.71 -5.27 -6.74
CA ILE A 313 -26.17 -4.49 -7.91
C ILE A 313 -27.40 -5.10 -8.60
N GLY A 314 -27.90 -6.25 -8.13
CA GLY A 314 -29.15 -6.84 -8.60
C GLY A 314 -29.66 -7.97 -7.71
N PHE A 315 -30.99 -8.15 -7.68
CA PHE A 315 -31.65 -9.27 -7.03
C PHE A 315 -32.94 -9.68 -7.75
N ASN A 316 -33.32 -10.95 -7.59
CA ASN A 316 -34.65 -11.46 -7.91
C ASN A 316 -35.22 -12.18 -6.69
N SER A 317 -36.43 -11.83 -6.24
CA SER A 317 -37.18 -12.58 -5.22
C SER A 317 -38.23 -13.53 -5.82
N ASP A 318 -38.59 -13.33 -7.09
CA ASP A 318 -39.23 -14.36 -7.91
C ASP A 318 -38.26 -15.49 -8.27
N ALA A 319 -38.80 -16.65 -8.67
CA ALA A 319 -37.98 -17.80 -9.03
C ALA A 319 -37.41 -17.71 -10.47
N PRO A 320 -36.12 -18.02 -10.70
CA PRO A 320 -35.11 -18.43 -9.71
C PRO A 320 -34.57 -17.24 -8.89
N LYS A 321 -34.66 -17.37 -7.56
CA LYS A 321 -34.16 -16.32 -6.66
C LYS A 321 -32.66 -16.18 -6.84
N SER A 322 -32.16 -14.96 -6.84
CA SER A 322 -30.76 -14.74 -7.22
C SER A 322 -30.26 -13.36 -6.79
N LEU A 323 -28.94 -13.26 -6.66
CA LEU A 323 -28.21 -12.04 -6.36
C LEU A 323 -27.11 -11.82 -7.40
N LEU A 324 -26.87 -10.55 -7.74
CA LEU A 324 -25.70 -10.09 -8.47
C LEU A 324 -24.93 -9.10 -7.59
N LEU A 325 -23.73 -9.47 -7.21
CA LEU A 325 -22.81 -8.64 -6.44
C LEU A 325 -21.69 -8.12 -7.36
N LEU A 326 -21.08 -7.01 -6.95
CA LEU A 326 -19.94 -6.39 -7.60
C LEU A 326 -18.82 -6.22 -6.56
N ALA A 327 -17.64 -6.77 -6.86
CA ALA A 327 -16.42 -6.49 -6.11
C ALA A 327 -15.89 -5.11 -6.56
N LEU A 328 -15.85 -4.12 -5.67
CA LEU A 328 -15.23 -2.81 -5.90
C LEU A 328 -13.77 -2.75 -5.44
N THR A 329 -13.30 -3.77 -4.71
CA THR A 329 -11.88 -4.03 -4.44
C THR A 329 -11.43 -5.38 -5.01
N GLY A 330 -10.14 -5.68 -4.94
CA GLY A 330 -9.61 -7.01 -5.26
C GLY A 330 -9.85 -7.99 -4.11
N ILE A 331 -10.46 -9.15 -4.39
CA ILE A 331 -10.72 -10.18 -3.38
C ILE A 331 -9.71 -11.33 -3.57
N PRO A 332 -8.78 -11.58 -2.63
CA PRO A 332 -7.79 -12.64 -2.77
C PRO A 332 -8.38 -14.04 -2.55
N THR A 333 -7.70 -15.05 -3.09
CA THR A 333 -8.02 -16.47 -2.93
C THR A 333 -8.20 -16.85 -1.46
N GLY A 334 -9.25 -17.60 -1.13
CA GLY A 334 -9.55 -18.04 0.24
C GLY A 334 -10.28 -17.01 1.11
N ALA A 335 -10.47 -15.77 0.64
CA ALA A 335 -11.30 -14.78 1.33
C ALA A 335 -12.77 -15.24 1.46
N ASN A 336 -13.45 -14.76 2.49
CA ASN A 336 -14.80 -15.17 2.84
C ASN A 336 -15.66 -13.95 3.18
N PHE A 337 -16.85 -13.87 2.59
CA PHE A 337 -17.89 -12.94 3.04
C PHE A 337 -19.23 -13.67 3.11
N TYR A 338 -20.18 -13.06 3.82
CA TYR A 338 -21.48 -13.62 4.11
C TYR A 338 -22.58 -12.69 3.60
N VAL A 339 -23.71 -13.28 3.22
CA VAL A 339 -24.93 -12.55 2.83
C VAL A 339 -26.12 -13.15 3.57
N THR A 340 -26.92 -12.33 4.24
CA THR A 340 -28.14 -12.79 4.93
C THR A 340 -29.31 -11.85 4.71
N ASP A 341 -30.49 -12.47 4.68
CA ASP A 341 -31.82 -11.85 4.68
C ASP A 341 -32.41 -11.70 6.10
N ASN A 342 -31.78 -12.28 7.14
CA ASN A 342 -32.22 -12.11 8.53
C ASN A 342 -32.28 -10.62 8.92
N GLY A 343 -33.44 -10.16 9.39
CA GLY A 343 -33.61 -8.79 9.85
C GLY A 343 -32.66 -8.43 11.00
N TYR A 344 -31.91 -7.33 10.87
CA TYR A 344 -31.03 -6.85 11.94
C TYR A 344 -31.83 -6.11 13.03
N LEU A 345 -31.57 -6.45 14.29
CA LEU A 345 -32.33 -6.01 15.47
C LEU A 345 -31.61 -4.90 16.26
N GLY A 346 -30.68 -4.17 15.63
CA GLY A 346 -29.88 -3.12 16.28
C GLY A 346 -28.78 -3.65 17.22
N SER A 347 -28.54 -4.96 17.25
CA SER A 347 -27.45 -5.60 18.03
C SER A 347 -27.13 -7.03 17.58
N SER A 348 -28.09 -7.74 16.99
CA SER A 348 -27.89 -9.05 16.36
C SER A 348 -28.80 -9.21 15.15
N PHE A 349 -28.51 -10.20 14.30
CA PHE A 349 -29.52 -10.70 13.37
C PHE A 349 -30.68 -11.39 14.11
N ARG A 350 -31.83 -11.44 13.43
CA ARG A 350 -32.96 -12.35 13.72
C ARG A 350 -32.51 -13.80 13.60
N THR A 351 -33.31 -14.72 14.13
CA THR A 351 -33.14 -16.17 13.96
C THR A 351 -34.30 -16.74 13.15
N GLY A 352 -34.01 -17.48 12.09
CA GLY A 352 -35.02 -18.25 11.34
C GLY A 352 -34.87 -18.21 9.82
N GLU A 353 -33.99 -17.35 9.30
CA GLU A 353 -33.64 -17.27 7.88
C GLU A 353 -32.16 -17.62 7.66
N GLY A 354 -31.75 -17.78 6.40
CA GLY A 354 -30.45 -18.32 6.04
C GLY A 354 -29.30 -17.33 6.02
N THR A 355 -28.08 -17.87 5.99
CA THR A 355 -26.89 -17.12 5.56
C THR A 355 -26.20 -17.88 4.43
N LEU A 356 -25.96 -17.17 3.33
CA LEU A 356 -25.03 -17.57 2.28
C LEU A 356 -23.61 -17.20 2.72
N LYS A 357 -22.65 -18.09 2.47
CA LYS A 357 -21.21 -17.82 2.58
C LYS A 357 -20.60 -17.93 1.20
N PHE A 358 -19.92 -16.89 0.73
CA PHE A 358 -19.02 -16.97 -0.40
C PHE A 358 -17.60 -17.34 0.08
N THR A 359 -16.90 -18.15 -0.70
CA THR A 359 -15.48 -18.49 -0.50
C THR A 359 -14.74 -18.33 -1.81
N ALA A 360 -13.81 -17.39 -1.91
CA ALA A 360 -13.05 -17.15 -3.14
C ALA A 360 -12.14 -18.35 -3.46
N THR A 361 -12.24 -18.91 -4.67
CA THR A 361 -11.42 -20.07 -5.12
C THR A 361 -10.24 -19.66 -6.00
N ALA A 362 -10.18 -18.39 -6.39
CA ALA A 362 -9.08 -17.73 -7.08
C ALA A 362 -9.09 -16.22 -6.73
N ASP A 363 -8.04 -15.50 -7.10
CA ASP A 363 -7.98 -14.04 -6.94
C ASP A 363 -8.97 -13.35 -7.89
N ILE A 364 -9.81 -12.49 -7.34
CA ILE A 364 -10.91 -11.81 -8.03
C ILE A 364 -10.52 -10.33 -8.20
N ALA A 365 -10.41 -9.86 -9.43
CA ALA A 365 -10.10 -8.46 -9.70
C ALA A 365 -11.29 -7.54 -9.37
N ALA A 366 -10.99 -6.31 -8.92
CA ALA A 366 -11.99 -5.25 -8.80
C ALA A 366 -12.74 -5.03 -10.13
N GLY A 367 -14.03 -4.74 -10.06
CA GLY A 367 -14.93 -4.67 -11.21
C GLY A 367 -15.52 -6.02 -11.67
N THR A 368 -15.20 -7.13 -11.00
CA THR A 368 -15.78 -8.45 -11.28
C THR A 368 -17.16 -8.60 -10.64
N THR A 369 -18.12 -9.15 -11.38
CA THR A 369 -19.42 -9.54 -10.82
C THR A 369 -19.42 -10.97 -10.29
N LEU A 370 -20.16 -11.20 -9.20
CA LEU A 370 -20.36 -12.50 -8.56
C LEU A 370 -21.86 -12.77 -8.46
N THR A 371 -22.31 -13.91 -8.98
CA THR A 371 -23.72 -14.32 -8.99
C THR A 371 -23.99 -15.45 -8.01
N TRP A 372 -25.11 -15.36 -7.29
CA TRP A 372 -25.73 -16.49 -6.60
C TRP A 372 -27.12 -16.78 -7.21
N ILE A 373 -27.50 -18.06 -7.32
CA ILE A 373 -28.81 -18.50 -7.82
C ILE A 373 -29.33 -19.66 -6.96
N ASP A 374 -30.58 -19.55 -6.50
CA ASP A 374 -31.28 -20.56 -5.71
C ASP A 374 -31.53 -21.83 -6.52
N GLY A 375 -31.24 -22.98 -5.91
CA GLY A 375 -31.34 -24.30 -6.53
C GLY A 375 -30.32 -24.60 -7.64
N ASP A 376 -29.30 -23.75 -7.84
CA ASP A 376 -28.23 -23.99 -8.81
C ASP A 376 -26.92 -24.42 -8.13
N ASP A 377 -26.69 -25.73 -8.07
CA ASP A 377 -25.43 -26.34 -7.62
C ASP A 377 -24.21 -25.94 -8.48
N SER A 378 -24.41 -25.30 -9.65
CA SER A 378 -23.35 -24.73 -10.49
C SER A 378 -23.10 -23.23 -10.27
N SER A 379 -23.72 -22.64 -9.24
CA SER A 379 -23.37 -21.30 -8.75
C SER A 379 -21.94 -21.18 -8.21
N SER A 380 -21.23 -22.31 -8.04
CA SER A 380 -19.76 -22.37 -7.96
C SER A 380 -19.12 -21.79 -9.22
N SER A 381 -18.91 -20.48 -9.21
CA SER A 381 -18.32 -19.72 -10.31
C SER A 381 -16.82 -20.01 -10.45
N SER A 382 -16.19 -19.55 -11.53
CA SER A 382 -14.72 -19.56 -11.68
C SER A 382 -13.97 -18.68 -10.67
N PHE A 383 -14.69 -17.97 -9.78
CA PHE A 383 -14.15 -17.03 -8.80
C PHE A 383 -14.36 -17.49 -7.35
N GLY A 384 -15.35 -18.34 -7.10
CA GLY A 384 -15.64 -18.84 -5.75
C GLY A 384 -16.91 -19.66 -5.62
N ASP A 385 -16.97 -20.37 -4.50
CA ASP A 385 -18.03 -21.29 -4.10
C ASP A 385 -19.02 -20.62 -3.14
N TRP A 386 -20.32 -20.92 -3.30
CA TRP A 386 -21.37 -20.55 -2.35
C TRP A 386 -21.76 -21.74 -1.47
N ALA A 387 -21.83 -21.51 -0.16
CA ALA A 387 -22.37 -22.46 0.81
C ALA A 387 -23.55 -21.83 1.57
N MET A 388 -24.69 -22.53 1.62
CA MET A 388 -25.88 -22.11 2.38
C MET A 388 -25.92 -22.81 3.74
N SER A 389 -26.15 -22.06 4.82
CA SER A 389 -26.16 -22.57 6.20
C SER A 389 -27.54 -23.05 6.68
N ASP A 390 -28.58 -22.29 6.34
CA ASP A 390 -30.01 -22.60 6.46
C ASP A 390 -30.74 -21.82 5.35
N SER A 391 -32.05 -21.97 5.22
CA SER A 391 -32.86 -21.48 4.10
C SER A 391 -32.84 -19.95 3.92
N PHE A 392 -32.01 -19.45 3.00
CA PHE A 392 -31.97 -18.04 2.53
C PHE A 392 -32.99 -17.85 1.39
N VAL A 393 -34.00 -16.97 1.56
CA VAL A 393 -35.25 -16.98 0.77
C VAL A 393 -35.83 -15.57 0.54
N LEU A 394 -35.12 -14.70 -0.19
CA LEU A 394 -35.57 -13.36 -0.62
C LEU A 394 -37.09 -13.24 -0.88
N SER A 395 -37.78 -12.42 -0.11
CA SER A 395 -39.24 -12.27 -0.06
C SER A 395 -39.79 -11.36 -1.16
N THR A 396 -40.87 -11.79 -1.82
CA THR A 396 -41.70 -10.97 -2.72
C THR A 396 -42.63 -10.00 -1.97
N SER A 397 -42.44 -9.84 -0.65
CA SER A 397 -43.03 -8.74 0.13
C SER A 397 -42.01 -7.67 0.51
N GLY A 398 -40.76 -7.81 0.10
CA GLY A 398 -39.65 -6.94 0.45
C GLY A 398 -38.92 -7.35 1.73
N ASP A 399 -37.59 -7.45 1.64
CA ASP A 399 -36.68 -7.75 2.75
C ASP A 399 -35.57 -6.70 2.87
N GLN A 400 -34.78 -6.88 3.93
CA GLN A 400 -33.42 -6.38 4.12
C GLN A 400 -32.41 -7.47 3.79
N VAL A 401 -31.27 -7.11 3.19
CA VAL A 401 -30.18 -8.01 2.80
C VAL A 401 -28.86 -7.32 3.12
N TYR A 402 -27.99 -8.00 3.89
CA TYR A 402 -26.71 -7.45 4.34
C TYR A 402 -25.55 -8.29 3.84
N VAL A 403 -24.51 -7.63 3.33
CA VAL A 403 -23.19 -8.21 3.06
C VAL A 403 -22.29 -7.91 4.26
N TYR A 404 -21.64 -8.92 4.83
CA TYR A 404 -20.82 -8.78 6.03
C TYR A 404 -19.66 -9.79 6.08
N THR A 405 -18.67 -9.52 6.94
CA THR A 405 -17.67 -10.52 7.35
C THR A 405 -17.80 -10.82 8.85
N LEU A 406 -17.12 -11.87 9.30
CA LEU A 406 -17.06 -12.23 10.71
C LEU A 406 -15.66 -11.96 11.26
N SER A 407 -15.59 -11.22 12.36
CA SER A 407 -14.40 -11.10 13.19
C SER A 407 -14.06 -12.42 13.91
N SER A 408 -12.88 -12.48 14.52
CA SER A 408 -12.40 -13.65 15.26
C SER A 408 -13.24 -14.04 16.48
N ASP A 409 -14.04 -13.10 17.01
CA ASP A 409 -15.02 -13.30 18.08
C ASP A 409 -16.44 -13.65 17.58
N MET A 410 -16.63 -13.73 16.25
CA MET A 410 -17.91 -13.85 15.55
C MET A 410 -18.83 -12.60 15.61
N SER A 411 -18.29 -11.42 15.92
CA SER A 411 -19.00 -10.15 15.63
C SER A 411 -19.10 -9.91 14.11
N HIS A 412 -20.11 -9.15 13.69
CA HIS A 412 -20.44 -8.91 12.28
C HIS A 412 -19.86 -7.57 11.82
N ASN A 413 -18.88 -7.60 10.91
CA ASN A 413 -18.37 -6.38 10.27
C ASN A 413 -19.19 -6.14 9.00
N PHE A 414 -20.06 -5.14 8.99
CA PHE A 414 -20.94 -4.87 7.86
C PHE A 414 -20.20 -4.21 6.70
N VAL A 415 -20.27 -4.83 5.52
CA VAL A 415 -19.63 -4.34 4.29
C VAL A 415 -20.62 -3.47 3.51
N TRP A 416 -21.87 -3.90 3.34
CA TRP A 416 -22.86 -3.15 2.57
C TRP A 416 -24.30 -3.61 2.85
N GLY A 417 -25.27 -2.71 2.71
CA GLY A 417 -26.68 -2.99 3.02
C GLY A 417 -27.69 -2.61 1.93
N LEU A 418 -28.67 -3.49 1.69
CA LEU A 418 -29.86 -3.24 0.88
C LEU A 418 -31.10 -3.48 1.73
N GLN A 419 -32.13 -2.63 1.62
CA GLN A 419 -33.50 -3.14 1.79
C GLN A 419 -34.39 -2.70 0.63
N TYR A 420 -35.43 -3.50 0.36
CA TYR A 420 -36.34 -3.29 -0.76
C TYR A 420 -37.83 -3.39 -0.37
N ARG A 421 -38.17 -3.24 0.92
CA ARG A 421 -39.57 -3.17 1.37
C ARG A 421 -40.12 -1.74 1.30
N ALA A 422 -39.35 -0.75 1.73
CA ALA A 422 -39.77 0.65 1.85
C ALA A 422 -38.77 1.61 1.19
N GLY A 423 -39.17 2.86 0.94
CA GLY A 423 -38.26 3.92 0.46
C GLY A 423 -37.29 4.45 1.53
N SER A 424 -37.10 3.72 2.62
CA SER A 424 -36.32 4.07 3.81
C SER A 424 -36.02 2.80 4.62
N TRP A 425 -34.93 2.80 5.38
CA TRP A 425 -34.67 1.78 6.40
C TRP A 425 -35.67 1.88 7.57
N ASP A 426 -35.85 0.78 8.31
CA ASP A 426 -36.61 0.77 9.56
C ASP A 426 -35.77 1.29 10.74
N ASP A 427 -36.45 1.82 11.76
CA ASP A 427 -35.84 2.18 13.04
C ASP A 427 -35.63 0.91 13.89
N ALA A 428 -34.50 0.83 14.61
CA ALA A 428 -34.18 -0.25 15.54
C ALA A 428 -35.23 -0.45 16.64
N VAL A 429 -36.06 0.55 16.95
CA VAL A 429 -37.18 0.40 17.90
C VAL A 429 -38.51 -0.09 17.28
N ASP A 430 -38.60 -0.21 15.95
CA ASP A 430 -39.80 -0.64 15.22
C ASP A 430 -39.60 -1.91 14.38
N VAL A 431 -38.43 -2.58 14.49
CA VAL A 431 -38.16 -3.89 13.86
C VAL A 431 -39.15 -4.99 14.29
N ASP A 432 -39.41 -5.95 13.40
CA ASP A 432 -40.39 -7.02 13.65
C ASP A 432 -39.93 -8.42 13.21
N SER A 433 -40.73 -9.43 13.58
CA SER A 433 -40.45 -10.85 13.31
C SER A 433 -40.87 -11.30 11.90
N SER A 434 -40.93 -10.39 10.93
CA SER A 434 -41.34 -10.70 9.54
C SER A 434 -40.50 -9.97 8.49
N THR A 435 -40.70 -8.68 8.21
CA THR A 435 -40.14 -8.01 7.02
C THR A 435 -39.43 -6.69 7.33
N LYS A 436 -39.16 -6.40 8.61
CA LYS A 436 -38.39 -5.23 9.03
C LYS A 436 -37.04 -5.59 9.61
N GLY A 437 -36.06 -4.74 9.33
CA GLY A 437 -34.71 -4.81 9.88
C GLY A 437 -34.06 -3.43 9.84
N ALA A 438 -33.37 -3.11 10.93
CA ALA A 438 -32.70 -1.81 11.07
C ALA A 438 -31.45 -1.74 10.20
N LEU A 439 -31.05 -0.52 9.87
CA LEU A 439 -29.70 -0.26 9.39
C LEU A 439 -28.72 -0.42 10.58
N PRO A 440 -27.66 -1.23 10.47
CA PRO A 440 -26.57 -1.26 11.45
C PRO A 440 -25.94 0.13 11.62
N SER A 441 -25.47 0.45 12.83
CA SER A 441 -24.74 1.69 13.14
C SER A 441 -23.60 1.95 12.14
N ASP A 442 -22.90 0.87 11.82
CA ASP A 442 -21.65 0.82 11.08
C ASP A 442 -21.84 1.04 9.57
N LEU A 443 -23.10 1.13 9.10
CA LEU A 443 -23.45 1.42 7.70
C LEU A 443 -24.15 2.78 7.58
N SER A 444 -23.41 3.80 7.12
CA SER A 444 -24.00 5.10 6.76
C SER A 444 -24.96 4.99 5.57
N TYR A 445 -26.24 5.37 5.78
CA TYR A 445 -27.25 5.43 4.72
C TYR A 445 -26.86 6.41 3.61
N GLY A 446 -26.97 5.99 2.36
CA GLY A 446 -26.55 6.81 1.21
C GLY A 446 -25.04 6.85 0.98
N ASN A 447 -24.24 6.16 1.79
CA ASN A 447 -22.82 5.88 1.54
C ASN A 447 -22.60 4.37 1.32
N PHE A 448 -22.97 3.55 2.31
CA PHE A 448 -22.74 2.08 2.32
C PHE A 448 -24.04 1.27 2.39
N ALA A 449 -25.20 1.93 2.31
CA ALA A 449 -26.49 1.25 2.31
C ALA A 449 -27.56 1.99 1.48
N VAL A 450 -28.38 1.21 0.77
CA VAL A 450 -29.46 1.70 -0.11
C VAL A 450 -30.84 1.24 0.35
N ALA A 451 -31.83 2.12 0.20
CA ALA A 451 -33.23 1.81 0.47
C ALA A 451 -34.06 1.95 -0.80
N LEU A 452 -34.65 0.85 -1.26
CA LEU A 452 -35.36 0.78 -2.52
C LEU A 452 -36.87 0.62 -2.31
N THR A 453 -37.65 1.37 -3.08
CA THR A 453 -39.10 1.14 -3.21
C THR A 453 -39.41 -0.28 -3.67
N HIS A 454 -40.43 -0.92 -3.09
CA HIS A 454 -40.75 -2.32 -3.37
C HIS A 454 -41.02 -2.63 -4.85
N HIS A 455 -40.23 -3.57 -5.37
CA HIS A 455 -40.47 -4.39 -6.55
C HIS A 455 -39.84 -5.76 -6.27
N ASP A 456 -40.41 -6.83 -6.83
CA ASP A 456 -39.98 -8.21 -6.52
C ASP A 456 -38.58 -8.51 -7.09
N ASN A 457 -38.27 -7.93 -8.25
CA ASN A 457 -36.99 -8.09 -8.93
C ASN A 457 -36.43 -6.71 -9.28
N LYS A 458 -35.13 -6.48 -9.05
CA LYS A 458 -34.46 -5.22 -9.39
C LYS A 458 -33.03 -5.41 -9.85
N LYS A 459 -32.52 -4.43 -10.59
CA LYS A 459 -31.09 -4.24 -10.82
C LYS A 459 -30.76 -2.75 -10.91
N TRP A 460 -29.50 -2.46 -10.63
CA TRP A 460 -28.87 -1.19 -10.92
C TRP A 460 -28.76 -0.96 -12.44
N ASP A 461 -28.76 0.30 -12.88
CA ASP A 461 -28.74 0.70 -14.30
C ASP A 461 -27.38 0.47 -14.99
N GLY A 462 -26.36 0.05 -14.23
CA GLY A 462 -25.00 -0.20 -14.68
C GLY A 462 -24.11 1.04 -14.71
N GLY A 463 -24.66 2.22 -14.40
CA GLY A 463 -23.91 3.47 -14.26
C GLY A 463 -23.26 3.96 -15.55
N GLY A 464 -23.87 4.97 -16.18
CA GLY A 464 -23.18 5.81 -17.18
C GLY A 464 -22.10 6.69 -16.53
N LEU A 465 -21.03 6.07 -16.02
CA LEU A 465 -19.96 6.68 -15.26
C LEU A 465 -18.70 6.78 -16.14
N ASP A 466 -18.25 8.01 -16.42
CA ASP A 466 -17.00 8.28 -17.14
C ASP A 466 -15.76 8.12 -16.23
N ASP A 467 -15.96 8.11 -14.91
CA ASP A 467 -14.94 7.98 -13.87
C ASP A 467 -15.09 6.62 -13.16
N ARG A 468 -13.97 6.01 -12.78
CA ARG A 468 -13.82 4.57 -12.52
C ARG A 468 -13.50 4.22 -11.07
N LEU A 469 -13.54 5.19 -10.19
CA LEU A 469 -13.14 5.02 -8.79
C LEU A 469 -14.22 4.28 -7.98
N LYS A 470 -13.80 3.53 -6.94
CA LYS A 470 -14.68 2.78 -6.01
C LYS A 470 -15.82 3.66 -5.51
N GLU A 471 -15.50 4.89 -5.13
CA GLU A 471 -16.40 5.87 -4.53
C GLU A 471 -17.48 6.33 -5.53
N VAL A 472 -17.15 6.43 -6.81
CA VAL A 472 -18.06 6.85 -7.88
C VAL A 472 -19.05 5.72 -8.21
N TYR A 473 -18.58 4.48 -8.25
CA TYR A 473 -19.46 3.30 -8.35
C TYR A 473 -20.37 3.19 -7.13
N LEU A 474 -19.81 3.26 -5.92
CA LEU A 474 -20.55 3.17 -4.67
C LEU A 474 -21.66 4.23 -4.57
N ALA A 475 -21.32 5.51 -4.80
CA ALA A 475 -22.28 6.62 -4.82
C ALA A 475 -23.39 6.43 -5.88
N SER A 476 -23.09 5.81 -7.02
CA SER A 476 -24.08 5.52 -8.05
C SER A 476 -24.94 4.28 -7.77
N VAL A 477 -24.48 3.34 -6.93
CA VAL A 477 -25.23 2.14 -6.51
C VAL A 477 -26.16 2.46 -5.34
N VAL A 478 -25.79 3.39 -4.45
CA VAL A 478 -26.67 3.85 -3.35
C VAL A 478 -27.68 4.93 -3.76
N ASP A 479 -27.57 5.50 -4.97
CA ASP A 479 -28.62 6.30 -5.58
C ASP A 479 -29.80 5.41 -6.01
N SER A 480 -30.84 5.36 -5.17
CA SER A 480 -32.09 4.62 -5.41
C SER A 480 -32.79 4.94 -6.74
N SER A 481 -32.49 6.07 -7.39
CA SER A 481 -33.04 6.42 -8.71
C SER A 481 -32.36 5.67 -9.87
N ARG A 482 -31.19 5.05 -9.64
CA ARG A 482 -30.47 4.20 -10.59
C ARG A 482 -30.92 2.75 -10.61
N TRP A 483 -32.02 2.41 -9.94
CA TRP A 483 -32.50 1.03 -9.84
C TRP A 483 -33.81 0.83 -10.62
N GLU A 484 -33.76 0.09 -11.72
CA GLU A 484 -34.97 -0.41 -12.38
C GLU A 484 -35.52 -1.64 -11.66
N GLY A 485 -36.83 -1.88 -11.80
CA GLY A 485 -37.51 -2.97 -11.11
C GLY A 485 -38.82 -3.40 -11.76
N SER A 486 -39.18 -4.67 -11.53
CA SER A 486 -40.41 -5.29 -12.01
C SER A 486 -40.99 -6.27 -10.97
N ASN A 487 -42.28 -6.56 -11.11
CA ASN A 487 -43.05 -7.55 -10.33
C ASN A 487 -43.55 -8.68 -11.25
N ALA A 488 -42.80 -8.95 -12.33
CA ALA A 488 -43.17 -9.89 -13.39
C ALA A 488 -41.97 -10.32 -14.25
N ASP A 489 -41.03 -9.40 -14.50
CA ASP A 489 -39.80 -9.69 -15.24
C ASP A 489 -38.70 -10.08 -14.25
N VAL A 490 -38.08 -11.24 -14.50
CA VAL A 490 -36.93 -11.75 -13.73
C VAL A 490 -35.66 -11.44 -14.52
N TYR A 491 -34.64 -10.86 -13.87
CA TYR A 491 -33.40 -10.45 -14.51
C TYR A 491 -32.39 -11.60 -14.57
N THR A 492 -31.76 -11.82 -15.73
CA THR A 492 -30.63 -12.76 -15.85
C THR A 492 -29.34 -12.13 -15.30
N PHE A 493 -28.70 -12.81 -14.36
CA PHE A 493 -27.42 -12.40 -13.77
C PHE A 493 -26.29 -13.38 -14.16
N VAL A 494 -25.07 -12.87 -14.32
CA VAL A 494 -23.89 -13.63 -14.77
C VAL A 494 -22.64 -13.11 -14.05
N SER A 495 -21.75 -14.02 -13.62
CA SER A 495 -20.46 -13.67 -13.05
C SER A 495 -19.46 -13.40 -14.19
N GLU A 496 -18.88 -12.21 -14.24
CA GLU A 496 -18.02 -11.75 -15.35
C GLU A 496 -16.84 -10.92 -14.81
N ALA A 497 -15.63 -11.37 -15.13
CA ALA A 497 -14.38 -10.73 -14.69
C ALA A 497 -14.19 -9.38 -15.38
N GLY A 498 -14.03 -8.31 -14.60
CA GLY A 498 -13.88 -6.96 -15.14
C GLY A 498 -15.10 -6.46 -15.94
N ALA A 499 -16.31 -6.94 -15.60
CA ALA A 499 -17.58 -6.43 -16.13
C ALA A 499 -17.70 -4.91 -15.99
N PHE A 500 -17.11 -4.36 -14.91
CA PHE A 500 -16.85 -2.95 -14.71
C PHE A 500 -15.34 -2.71 -14.70
N THR A 501 -14.88 -1.53 -15.10
CA THR A 501 -13.48 -1.14 -14.91
C THR A 501 -13.41 -0.27 -13.67
N VAL A 502 -12.96 -0.87 -12.55
CA VAL A 502 -12.60 -0.10 -11.36
C VAL A 502 -11.11 0.21 -11.44
N ASP A 503 -10.76 1.49 -11.53
CA ASP A 503 -9.36 1.92 -11.49
C ASP A 503 -8.88 1.90 -10.02
N PRO A 504 -7.60 1.59 -9.73
CA PRO A 504 -7.06 1.62 -8.37
C PRO A 504 -7.13 3.04 -7.77
N PRO A 505 -7.17 3.19 -6.44
CA PRO A 505 -7.31 4.49 -5.78
C PRO A 505 -6.25 5.48 -6.27
N VAL A 506 -6.69 6.65 -6.70
CA VAL A 506 -5.82 7.65 -7.36
C VAL A 506 -4.81 8.27 -6.40
N THR A 507 -3.58 7.75 -6.45
CA THR A 507 -2.41 8.43 -5.90
C THR A 507 -2.30 9.82 -6.52
N SER A 508 -2.36 10.86 -5.68
CA SER A 508 -2.46 12.25 -6.15
C SER A 508 -1.22 12.66 -6.94
N SER A 509 -1.34 12.70 -8.26
CA SER A 509 -0.21 12.94 -9.16
C SER A 509 0.44 14.33 -8.93
N PRO A 510 1.78 14.43 -8.86
CA PRO A 510 2.48 15.65 -8.47
C PRO A 510 2.34 16.75 -9.54
N THR A 511 1.38 17.67 -9.34
CA THR A 511 1.06 18.74 -10.29
C THR A 511 2.11 19.85 -10.26
N ARG A 512 3.23 19.61 -10.96
CA ARG A 512 4.36 20.55 -11.11
C ARG A 512 4.02 21.76 -11.98
N SER A 513 3.32 22.73 -11.41
CA SER A 513 3.30 24.10 -11.96
C SER A 513 4.61 24.84 -11.62
N PRO A 514 5.31 25.50 -12.57
CA PRO A 514 6.62 26.11 -12.29
C PRO A 514 6.51 27.40 -11.45
N THR A 515 6.76 27.31 -10.14
CA THR A 515 6.81 28.49 -9.27
C THR A 515 8.08 29.31 -9.51
N ARG A 516 7.99 30.44 -10.23
CA ARG A 516 8.88 31.59 -9.98
C ARG A 516 8.44 32.90 -10.65
N SER A 517 8.20 33.91 -9.81
CA SER A 517 8.52 35.31 -10.08
C SER A 517 8.77 36.00 -8.72
N PRO A 518 9.84 36.81 -8.56
CA PRO A 518 10.31 37.25 -7.24
C PRO A 518 9.72 38.60 -6.78
N THR A 519 9.92 38.88 -5.49
CA THR A 519 9.78 40.21 -4.83
C THR A 519 8.36 40.81 -4.73
N SER A 520 7.96 41.51 -3.66
CA SER A 520 8.66 41.81 -2.38
C SER A 520 7.70 42.40 -1.34
N ALA A 521 7.91 42.10 -0.06
CA ALA A 521 7.39 42.87 1.07
C ALA A 521 8.37 42.83 2.27
N PRO A 522 8.95 43.98 2.70
CA PRO A 522 9.86 44.02 3.84
C PRO A 522 9.13 44.41 5.13
N THR A 523 8.94 43.45 6.04
CA THR A 523 8.48 43.71 7.41
C THR A 523 9.66 43.83 8.37
N ASN A 524 9.96 45.04 8.84
CA ASN A 524 10.54 45.29 10.17
C ASN A 524 10.47 46.77 10.55
N SER A 525 10.12 47.06 11.81
CA SER A 525 10.03 48.42 12.35
C SER A 525 11.32 48.86 13.07
N PRO A 526 11.62 50.17 13.20
CA PRO A 526 12.97 50.65 13.50
C PRO A 526 13.28 50.80 14.99
N THR A 527 14.55 50.56 15.37
CA THR A 527 15.06 50.90 16.71
C THR A 527 16.36 51.71 16.67
N LYS A 528 16.22 53.03 16.83
CA LYS A 528 17.16 54.06 17.35
C LYS A 528 18.66 54.05 16.94
N SER A 529 19.11 55.19 16.40
CA SER A 529 20.51 55.54 16.05
C SER A 529 21.45 55.70 17.26
N PRO A 530 22.79 55.78 17.02
CA PRO A 530 23.41 57.11 17.13
C PRO A 530 24.57 57.46 16.15
N THR A 531 24.41 58.60 15.46
CA THR A 531 25.37 59.73 15.41
C THR A 531 26.87 59.52 15.06
N LYS A 532 27.22 59.68 13.77
CA LYS A 532 28.11 60.77 13.28
C LYS A 532 28.12 60.88 11.74
N ALA A 533 28.52 62.04 11.22
CA ALA A 533 28.37 62.41 9.80
C ALA A 533 29.71 62.45 9.02
N PRO A 534 29.70 62.18 7.70
CA PRO A 534 30.75 62.53 6.75
C PRO A 534 30.43 63.85 5.97
N SER A 535 31.39 64.32 5.16
CA SER A 535 31.39 65.63 4.48
C SER A 535 31.02 65.55 2.98
N SER A 536 30.78 66.71 2.37
CA SER A 536 30.43 66.93 0.95
C SER A 536 31.55 66.68 -0.07
N GLU A 537 31.18 66.07 -1.22
CA GLU A 537 31.45 66.41 -2.64
C GLU A 537 32.76 67.12 -3.13
N PRO A 538 33.13 67.04 -4.45
CA PRO A 538 33.11 65.90 -5.39
C PRO A 538 34.31 65.87 -6.40
N ALA A 539 34.26 65.02 -7.46
CA ALA A 539 35.09 65.00 -8.69
C ALA A 539 36.57 64.50 -8.53
N VAL A 540 37.34 64.01 -9.54
CA VAL A 540 37.50 64.41 -10.98
C VAL A 540 37.87 63.23 -11.93
N SER A 541 37.52 63.37 -13.22
CA SER A 541 37.97 62.77 -14.53
C SER A 541 39.49 62.52 -14.80
N PRO A 542 39.99 62.05 -16.00
CA PRO A 542 39.39 61.28 -17.15
C PRO A 542 40.32 60.25 -17.94
N THR A 543 39.75 59.56 -18.95
CA THR A 543 40.34 59.08 -20.28
C THR A 543 41.57 58.14 -20.42
N ALA A 544 41.51 57.17 -21.37
CA ALA A 544 42.27 57.14 -22.67
C ALA A 544 42.25 55.78 -23.45
N MET A 545 42.57 55.79 -24.75
CA MET A 545 42.60 54.64 -25.72
C MET A 545 44.03 54.13 -26.04
N PRO A 546 44.23 53.12 -26.93
CA PRO A 546 44.50 53.35 -28.38
C PRO A 546 43.55 52.56 -29.34
N THR A 547 43.23 52.90 -30.61
CA THR A 547 43.97 53.39 -31.82
C THR A 547 44.65 52.22 -32.61
N ILE A 548 44.40 51.84 -33.89
CA ILE A 548 43.77 52.33 -35.17
C ILE A 548 44.79 52.65 -36.30
N ALA A 549 44.78 51.86 -37.39
CA ALA A 549 45.10 52.16 -38.83
C ALA A 549 44.87 50.85 -39.66
N SER A 550 44.26 50.73 -40.86
CA SER A 550 44.06 51.56 -42.07
C SER A 550 45.29 51.59 -43.02
N THR A 551 45.23 51.38 -44.34
CA THR A 551 44.14 51.42 -45.39
C THR A 551 43.89 50.02 -46.04
N ASN A 552 43.34 49.73 -47.25
CA ASN A 552 42.94 50.47 -48.48
C ASN A 552 41.89 49.70 -49.38
N SER A 553 41.63 50.20 -50.60
CA SER A 553 40.74 49.72 -51.69
C SER A 553 41.40 48.62 -52.57
N SER A 554 40.75 47.77 -53.40
CA SER A 554 39.48 47.80 -54.19
C SER A 554 39.04 46.35 -54.55
N THR A 555 37.90 45.95 -55.18
CA THR A 555 36.62 46.53 -55.68
C THR A 555 35.64 45.40 -56.11
N ASN A 556 34.31 45.66 -56.11
CA ASN A 556 33.24 45.00 -56.89
C ASN A 556 32.91 43.49 -56.62
N THR A 557 31.67 42.97 -56.77
CA THR A 557 30.41 43.53 -57.33
C THR A 557 29.14 42.85 -56.74
N THR A 558 28.09 43.63 -56.40
CA THR A 558 26.62 43.29 -56.38
C THR A 558 26.10 42.06 -55.59
N ASN A 559 24.85 41.99 -55.08
CA ASN A 559 23.61 42.69 -55.48
C ASN A 559 22.54 42.78 -54.35
N SER A 560 21.56 43.70 -54.50
CA SER A 560 20.20 43.83 -53.89
C SER A 560 19.92 43.34 -52.43
N THR A 561 19.45 44.09 -51.41
CA THR A 561 18.84 45.44 -51.20
C THR A 561 17.31 45.46 -50.93
N LEU A 562 16.91 45.50 -49.63
CA LEU A 562 15.84 46.32 -48.97
C LEU A 562 14.34 46.15 -49.43
N MET A 563 13.26 46.53 -48.70
CA MET A 563 13.01 47.06 -47.32
C MET A 563 11.50 46.98 -46.92
N SER A 564 11.18 47.19 -45.62
CA SER A 564 10.04 47.95 -44.99
C SER A 564 8.57 47.84 -45.50
N GLU A 565 7.49 48.07 -44.74
CA GLU A 565 7.13 48.28 -43.31
C GLU A 565 5.58 48.35 -43.23
N ASN A 566 4.97 48.07 -42.06
CA ASN A 566 3.69 48.61 -41.49
C ASN A 566 2.37 48.63 -42.33
N GLU A 567 1.14 48.67 -41.79
CA GLU A 567 0.48 48.22 -40.53
C GLU A 567 -1.07 48.39 -40.74
N ILE A 568 -1.90 47.87 -39.82
CA ILE A 568 -3.35 48.15 -39.55
C ILE A 568 -4.45 47.67 -40.55
N ASP A 569 -5.36 46.83 -40.01
CA ASP A 569 -6.85 46.98 -39.94
C ASP A 569 -7.84 45.95 -40.56
N SER A 570 -8.91 45.71 -39.77
CA SER A 570 -10.31 45.35 -40.04
C SER A 570 -10.75 44.24 -41.06
N ASP A 571 -11.17 43.10 -40.49
CA ASP A 571 -12.56 42.55 -40.49
C ASP A 571 -13.29 41.94 -41.74
N ILE A 572 -14.25 41.05 -41.39
CA ILE A 572 -15.47 40.56 -42.09
C ILE A 572 -15.41 39.32 -43.03
N ASP A 573 -16.12 38.27 -42.57
CA ASP A 573 -16.91 37.19 -43.22
C ASP A 573 -16.51 36.53 -44.55
N ALA A 574 -16.44 35.18 -44.53
CA ALA A 574 -17.46 34.33 -45.19
C ALA A 574 -17.43 32.85 -44.75
N LEU A 575 -18.59 32.20 -44.81
CA LEU A 575 -18.83 30.75 -44.63
C LEU A 575 -18.21 29.92 -45.79
N ILE A 576 -17.98 28.60 -45.66
CA ILE A 576 -18.98 27.52 -45.90
C ILE A 576 -18.52 26.16 -45.34
N LEU A 577 -19.49 25.35 -44.87
CA LEU A 577 -19.30 24.00 -44.31
C LEU A 577 -19.39 22.88 -45.37
N SER A 578 -18.71 21.75 -45.11
CA SER A 578 -19.23 20.38 -45.28
C SER A 578 -18.28 19.41 -44.52
N SER A 579 -18.67 18.43 -43.67
CA SER A 579 -19.95 17.76 -43.34
C SER A 579 -20.45 16.81 -44.45
N THR A 580 -20.76 15.52 -44.24
CA THR A 580 -21.00 14.73 -43.01
C THR A 580 -20.69 13.21 -43.16
N SER A 581 -20.32 12.59 -42.03
CA SER A 581 -20.79 11.30 -41.44
C SER A 581 -20.86 9.95 -42.20
N ARG A 582 -20.24 8.95 -41.54
CA ARG A 582 -20.70 7.57 -41.18
C ARG A 582 -21.54 6.72 -42.17
N LEU A 583 -21.10 5.47 -42.35
CA LEU A 583 -21.77 4.15 -42.14
C LEU A 583 -20.90 3.07 -42.84
N LEU A 584 -20.87 1.75 -42.59
CA LEU A 584 -21.16 0.77 -41.52
C LEU A 584 -20.86 -0.62 -42.19
N VAL A 585 -21.01 -1.74 -41.47
CA VAL A 585 -21.08 -3.15 -41.95
C VAL A 585 -19.76 -3.91 -42.23
N SER A 586 -19.75 -5.17 -41.74
CA SER A 586 -18.79 -6.28 -41.88
C SER A 586 -19.53 -7.56 -41.39
N PRO A 587 -19.09 -8.82 -41.62
CA PRO A 587 -18.26 -9.42 -42.67
C PRO A 587 -19.01 -10.52 -43.47
N ILE A 588 -18.36 -11.18 -44.44
CA ILE A 588 -18.74 -12.53 -44.93
C ILE A 588 -17.48 -13.35 -45.25
N LEU A 589 -17.25 -14.47 -44.55
CA LEU A 589 -16.70 -15.68 -45.18
C LEU A 589 -17.09 -16.99 -44.47
N LEU A 590 -17.34 -18.00 -45.28
CA LEU A 590 -17.91 -19.32 -44.96
C LEU A 590 -16.83 -20.38 -44.72
N VAL A 591 -16.97 -21.21 -43.66
CA VAL A 591 -16.39 -22.58 -43.58
C VAL A 591 -17.45 -23.54 -42.98
N LEU A 592 -17.41 -24.82 -43.34
CA LEU A 592 -18.52 -25.77 -43.15
C LEU A 592 -18.46 -26.59 -41.85
N PHE A 593 -19.64 -26.96 -41.36
CA PHE A 593 -19.87 -28.18 -40.57
C PHE A 593 -19.75 -29.44 -41.43
N ILE A 594 -19.10 -30.49 -40.91
CA ILE A 594 -19.36 -31.90 -41.28
C ILE A 594 -19.40 -32.71 -39.98
N THR A 595 -20.42 -33.54 -39.81
CA THR A 595 -20.65 -34.38 -38.62
C THR A 595 -20.80 -35.86 -38.97
N ALA A 596 -20.46 -36.71 -37.99
CA ALA A 596 -20.74 -38.15 -37.89
C ALA A 596 -19.96 -39.09 -38.83
N ILE A 597 -19.29 -40.08 -38.21
CA ILE A 597 -19.82 -41.45 -38.11
C ILE A 597 -19.28 -42.10 -36.82
N SER A 598 -20.12 -42.84 -36.11
CA SER A 598 -19.82 -43.50 -34.84
C SER A 598 -19.23 -44.90 -35.01
N PHE A 599 -18.46 -45.39 -34.03
CA PHE A 599 -18.48 -46.80 -33.57
C PHE A 599 -17.47 -47.02 -32.42
N TYR A 600 -17.93 -47.41 -31.22
CA TYR A 600 -17.69 -48.76 -30.66
C TYR A 600 -18.42 -48.97 -29.31
N ILE A 601 -19.10 -50.13 -29.20
CA ILE A 601 -19.68 -50.81 -28.02
C ILE A 601 -20.34 -49.90 -26.97
#